data_AF-A0A651HPS8-F1
#
_entry.id   AF-A0A651HPS8-F1
#
_cell.length_a   1.000
_cell.length_b   1.000
_cell.length_c   1.000
_cell.angle_alpha   90.00
_cell.angle_beta   90.00
_cell.angle_gamma   90.00
#
_symmetry.space_group_name_H-M   'P 1'
#
loop_
_entity.id
_entity.type
_entity.pdbx_description
1 polymer ?
#
loop_
_entity_poly.entity_id
_entity_poly.type
_entity_poly.pdbx_seq_one_letter_code
_entity_poly.pdbx_strand_id
1 'polypeptide(L)'
;MKRHETLQPLSREHQKGLVLAKRLRDSSGGSGQERDRALAAFTHAWNRELMGHFADEERIVGPLVSLEMRSRLLAEHAELRTLAAQAAEPGAALNPAFVEKVGRTLHDHIRWEERELFEAAQETAPDALDALHPVIDDIHARRPGSRPYDPEAGCEVGGREEEAGSSDDATSTP
;
A
#
# COMPACT_ATOMS: atom_id res chain seq x y z
N MET A 1 -0.08 9.07 23.77
CA MET A 1 -1.48 9.42 23.46
C MET A 1 -2.11 8.33 22.60
N LYS A 2 -3.44 8.17 22.65
CA LYS A 2 -4.16 7.35 21.66
C LYS A 2 -4.27 8.16 20.36
N ARG A 3 -4.08 7.51 19.21
CA ARG A 3 -4.26 8.14 17.90
C ARG A 3 -5.72 8.54 17.69
N HIS A 4 -5.94 9.76 17.21
CA HIS A 4 -7.24 10.28 16.80
C HIS A 4 -7.90 9.33 15.80
N GLU A 5 -9.20 9.10 15.94
CA GLU A 5 -9.93 8.07 15.19
C GLU A 5 -9.77 8.25 13.68
N THR A 6 -9.86 9.49 13.21
CA THR A 6 -9.56 9.97 11.84
C THR A 6 -8.21 9.50 11.28
N LEU A 7 -7.17 9.35 12.11
CA LEU A 7 -5.83 8.93 11.67
C LEU A 7 -5.56 7.44 11.84
N GLN A 8 -6.40 6.72 12.61
CA GLN A 8 -6.22 5.29 12.84
C GLN A 8 -6.27 4.45 11.56
N PRO A 9 -7.17 4.71 10.57
CA PRO A 9 -7.15 4.01 9.29
C PRO A 9 -5.80 4.12 8.56
N LEU A 10 -5.24 5.34 8.45
CA LEU A 10 -3.94 5.57 7.84
C LEU A 10 -2.84 4.82 8.59
N SER A 11 -2.81 4.91 9.93
CA SER A 11 -1.87 4.15 10.76
C SER A 11 -1.98 2.63 10.62
N ARG A 12 -3.17 2.08 10.30
CA ARG A 12 -3.31 0.64 10.04
C ARG A 12 -2.65 0.24 8.73
N GLU A 13 -2.79 1.05 7.69
CA GLU A 13 -2.18 0.80 6.37
C GLU A 13 -0.63 0.83 6.46
N HIS A 14 -0.06 1.65 7.36
CA HIS A 14 1.38 1.67 7.67
C HIS A 14 1.96 0.33 8.13
N GLN A 15 1.19 -0.55 8.76
CA GLN A 15 1.69 -1.84 9.20
C GLN A 15 2.17 -2.69 8.02
N LYS A 16 1.44 -2.67 6.90
CA LYS A 16 1.83 -3.38 5.67
C LYS A 16 3.10 -2.77 5.06
N GLY A 17 3.17 -1.43 5.01
CA GLY A 17 4.35 -0.71 4.54
C GLY A 17 5.62 -1.06 5.34
N LEU A 18 5.52 -1.12 6.67
CA LEU A 18 6.64 -1.51 7.54
C LEU A 18 7.07 -2.98 7.34
N VAL A 19 6.14 -3.89 7.10
CA VAL A 19 6.46 -5.30 6.78
C VAL A 19 7.23 -5.39 5.46
N LEU A 20 6.80 -4.66 4.42
CA LEU A 20 7.51 -4.59 3.13
C LEU A 20 8.90 -3.98 3.29
N ALA A 21 8.99 -2.87 4.02
CA ALA A 21 10.24 -2.18 4.31
C ALA A 21 11.26 -3.12 4.99
N LYS A 22 10.80 -3.88 6.00
CA LYS A 22 11.63 -4.90 6.67
C LYS A 22 12.08 -6.00 5.70
N ARG A 23 11.16 -6.55 4.90
CA ARG A 23 11.49 -7.61 3.92
C ARG A 23 12.54 -7.16 2.91
N LEU A 24 12.43 -5.94 2.38
CA LEU A 24 13.43 -5.35 1.49
C LEU A 24 14.80 -5.29 2.16
N ARG A 25 14.86 -4.74 3.38
CA ARG A 25 16.11 -4.63 4.15
C ARG A 25 16.73 -5.98 4.49
N ASP A 26 15.94 -6.96 4.88
CA ASP A 26 16.43 -8.31 5.20
C ASP A 26 16.95 -9.01 3.93
N SER A 27 16.28 -8.81 2.79
CA SER A 27 16.64 -9.43 1.51
C SER A 27 17.88 -8.82 0.87
N SER A 28 18.28 -7.58 1.23
CA SER A 28 19.36 -6.88 0.53
C SER A 28 20.69 -7.65 0.58
N GLY A 29 21.01 -8.25 1.73
CA GLY A 29 22.17 -9.11 1.94
C GLY A 29 22.01 -10.56 1.44
N GLY A 30 20.84 -10.93 0.94
CA GLY A 30 20.53 -12.29 0.48
C GLY A 30 20.95 -12.58 -0.96
N SER A 31 20.36 -13.61 -1.55
CA SER A 31 20.48 -13.97 -2.95
C SER A 31 19.75 -12.98 -3.87
N GLY A 32 20.09 -12.97 -5.17
CA GLY A 32 19.37 -12.18 -6.17
C GLY A 32 17.88 -12.52 -6.22
N GLN A 33 17.54 -13.80 -6.08
CA GLN A 33 16.15 -14.27 -6.10
C GLN A 33 15.34 -13.78 -4.87
N GLU A 34 15.97 -13.65 -3.69
CA GLU A 34 15.32 -13.06 -2.52
C GLU A 34 15.04 -11.57 -2.72
N ARG A 35 16.00 -10.83 -3.28
CA ARG A 35 15.82 -9.42 -3.64
C ARG A 35 14.74 -9.21 -4.69
N ASP A 36 14.70 -10.04 -5.73
CA ASP A 36 13.66 -10.01 -6.76
C ASP A 36 12.27 -10.20 -6.15
N ARG A 37 12.09 -11.21 -5.28
CA ARG A 37 10.81 -11.45 -4.60
C ARG A 37 10.41 -10.27 -3.72
N ALA A 38 11.36 -9.67 -3.00
CA ALA A 38 11.07 -8.54 -2.13
C ALA A 38 10.68 -7.28 -2.93
N LEU A 39 11.39 -6.96 -4.02
CA LEU A 39 11.03 -5.85 -4.91
C LEU A 39 9.70 -6.09 -5.61
N ALA A 40 9.42 -7.31 -6.08
CA ALA A 40 8.14 -7.65 -6.71
C ALA A 40 6.96 -7.49 -5.74
N ALA A 41 7.13 -7.90 -4.47
CA ALA A 41 6.11 -7.69 -3.44
C ALA A 41 5.90 -6.19 -3.16
N PHE A 42 6.99 -5.41 -3.11
CA PHE A 42 6.92 -3.97 -2.92
C PHE A 42 6.24 -3.26 -4.10
N THR A 43 6.62 -3.53 -5.35
CA THR A 43 6.02 -2.91 -6.53
C THR A 43 4.55 -3.30 -6.69
N HIS A 44 4.18 -4.54 -6.36
CA HIS A 44 2.78 -4.95 -6.33
C HIS A 44 1.97 -4.14 -5.31
N ALA A 45 2.44 -4.06 -4.06
CA ALA A 45 1.78 -3.29 -3.00
C ALA A 45 1.78 -1.79 -3.29
N TRP A 46 2.82 -1.28 -3.94
CA TRP A 46 2.91 0.12 -4.35
C TRP A 46 1.73 0.53 -5.23
N ASN A 47 1.48 -0.24 -6.29
CA ASN A 47 0.43 0.04 -7.26
C ASN A 47 -0.97 -0.17 -6.70
N ARG A 48 -1.12 -1.07 -5.72
CA ARG A 48 -2.42 -1.46 -5.15
C ARG A 48 -2.83 -0.65 -3.94
N GLU A 49 -1.87 -0.23 -3.11
CA GLU A 49 -2.14 0.30 -1.78
C GLU A 49 -1.33 1.58 -1.50
N LEU A 50 0.01 1.52 -1.54
CA LEU A 50 0.86 2.62 -1.02
C LEU A 50 0.71 3.92 -1.82
N MET A 51 0.61 3.86 -3.15
CA MET A 51 0.44 5.06 -3.97
C MET A 51 -0.85 5.81 -3.61
N GLY A 52 -1.94 5.07 -3.40
CA GLY A 52 -3.21 5.66 -2.99
C GLY A 52 -3.12 6.22 -1.56
N HIS A 53 -2.47 5.49 -0.67
CA HIS A 53 -2.29 5.86 0.74
C HIS A 53 -1.58 7.22 0.87
N PHE A 54 -0.45 7.38 0.19
CA PHE A 54 0.31 8.64 0.17
C PHE A 54 -0.48 9.82 -0.40
N ALA A 55 -1.31 9.57 -1.43
CA ALA A 55 -2.19 10.60 -1.98
C ALA A 55 -3.25 11.07 -0.97
N ASP A 56 -3.73 10.18 -0.10
CA ASP A 56 -4.67 10.54 0.96
C ASP A 56 -3.99 11.37 2.05
N GLU A 57 -2.78 11.00 2.47
CA GLU A 57 -2.02 11.75 3.46
C GLU A 57 -1.70 13.17 2.98
N GLU A 58 -1.27 13.32 1.73
CA GLU A 58 -1.04 14.64 1.12
C GLU A 58 -2.29 15.52 1.12
N ARG A 59 -3.47 14.93 0.90
CA ARG A 59 -4.75 15.64 0.82
C ARG A 59 -5.37 15.92 2.19
N ILE A 60 -5.21 15.01 3.14
CA ILE A 60 -5.87 15.04 4.45
C ILE A 60 -4.95 15.63 5.51
N VAL A 61 -3.75 15.08 5.66
CA VAL A 61 -2.82 15.43 6.74
C VAL A 61 -1.98 16.64 6.35
N GLY A 62 -1.56 16.72 5.09
CA GLY A 62 -0.77 17.83 4.56
C GLY A 62 -1.30 19.23 4.89
N PRO A 63 -2.62 19.51 4.75
CA PRO A 63 -3.20 20.81 5.11
C PRO A 63 -3.28 21.12 6.61
N LEU A 64 -3.12 20.12 7.48
CA LEU A 64 -3.32 20.24 8.94
C LEU A 64 -2.01 20.49 9.71
N VAL A 65 -0.87 20.43 9.03
CA VAL A 65 0.45 20.57 9.63
C VAL A 65 1.16 21.83 9.15
N SER A 66 2.33 22.12 9.74
CA SER A 66 3.15 23.25 9.32
C SER A 66 3.59 23.12 7.85
N LEU A 67 3.89 24.26 7.21
CA LEU A 67 4.39 24.28 5.83
C LEU A 67 5.67 23.46 5.66
N GLU A 68 6.54 23.46 6.68
CA GLU A 68 7.78 22.67 6.69
C GLU A 68 7.48 21.16 6.67
N MET A 69 6.61 20.69 7.56
CA MET A 69 6.21 19.27 7.62
C MET A 69 5.50 18.83 6.34
N ARG A 70 4.61 19.67 5.80
CA ARG A 70 3.95 19.42 4.52
C ARG A 70 4.96 19.33 3.38
N SER A 71 5.97 20.21 3.36
CA SER A 71 7.00 20.20 2.32
C SER A 71 7.85 18.93 2.40
N ARG A 72 8.19 18.49 3.62
CA ARG A 72 8.88 17.23 3.86
C ARG A 72 8.05 16.03 3.40
N LEU A 73 6.77 15.96 3.76
CA LEU A 73 5.83 14.91 3.33
C LEU A 73 5.85 14.73 1.81
N LEU A 74 5.63 15.84 1.08
CA LEU A 74 5.60 15.83 -0.38
C LEU A 74 6.94 15.42 -1.00
N ALA A 75 8.06 15.85 -0.42
CA ALA A 75 9.39 15.50 -0.89
C ALA A 75 9.72 14.02 -0.69
N GLU A 76 9.44 13.46 0.50
CA GLU A 76 9.66 12.04 0.79
C GLU A 76 8.77 11.15 -0.09
N HIS A 77 7.50 11.53 -0.31
CA HIS A 77 6.63 10.82 -1.24
C HIS A 77 7.12 10.87 -2.69
N ALA A 78 7.66 12.01 -3.14
CA ALA A 78 8.25 12.11 -4.48
C ALA A 78 9.49 11.21 -4.63
N GLU A 79 10.33 11.10 -3.59
CA GLU A 79 11.44 10.16 -3.57
C GLU A 79 10.93 8.70 -3.64
N LEU A 80 9.93 8.34 -2.83
CA LEU A 80 9.37 7.00 -2.82
C LEU A 80 8.73 6.62 -4.16
N ARG A 81 8.03 7.55 -4.83
CA ARG A 81 7.52 7.37 -6.20
C ARG A 81 8.65 7.05 -7.18
N THR A 82 9.76 7.78 -7.07
CA THR A 82 10.94 7.57 -7.93
C THR A 82 11.57 6.20 -7.67
N LEU A 83 11.73 5.82 -6.39
CA LEU A 83 12.26 4.52 -6.00
C LEU A 83 11.35 3.37 -6.46
N ALA A 84 10.03 3.54 -6.39
CA ALA A 84 9.06 2.55 -6.87
C ALA A 84 9.13 2.34 -8.38
N ALA A 85 9.28 3.42 -9.16
CA ALA A 85 9.51 3.31 -10.60
C ALA A 85 10.81 2.56 -10.90
N GLN A 86 11.91 2.91 -10.23
CA GLN A 86 13.20 2.24 -10.39
C GLN A 86 13.15 0.76 -9.96
N ALA A 87 12.37 0.43 -8.93
CA ALA A 87 12.19 -0.94 -8.45
C ALA A 87 11.45 -1.85 -9.46
N ALA A 88 10.69 -1.26 -10.39
CA ALA A 88 10.01 -1.99 -11.45
C ALA A 88 10.92 -2.29 -12.66
N GLU A 89 12.10 -1.66 -12.74
CA GLU A 89 13.01 -1.84 -13.86
C GLU A 89 13.74 -3.20 -13.83
N PRO A 90 14.00 -3.82 -15.00
CA PRO A 90 14.77 -5.04 -15.08
C PRO A 90 16.16 -4.90 -14.44
N GLY A 91 16.51 -5.85 -13.59
CA GLY A 91 17.83 -5.88 -12.94
C GLY A 91 17.96 -4.96 -11.72
N ALA A 92 16.91 -4.27 -11.26
CA ALA A 92 16.93 -3.49 -10.04
C ALA A 92 17.42 -4.31 -8.81
N ALA A 93 17.04 -5.59 -8.73
CA ALA A 93 17.48 -6.51 -7.69
C ALA A 93 18.98 -6.89 -7.77
N LEU A 94 19.68 -6.59 -8.86
CA LEU A 94 21.11 -6.86 -8.97
C LEU A 94 21.95 -5.90 -8.10
N ASN A 95 21.34 -4.82 -7.61
CA ASN A 95 21.98 -3.85 -6.73
C ASN A 95 21.46 -3.99 -5.28
N PRO A 96 22.17 -4.70 -4.39
CA PRO A 96 21.83 -4.82 -2.96
C PRO A 96 21.60 -3.48 -2.27
N ALA A 97 22.45 -2.49 -2.55
CA ALA A 97 22.36 -1.17 -1.91
C ALA A 97 21.10 -0.41 -2.33
N PHE A 98 20.62 -0.61 -3.57
CA PHE A 98 19.35 -0.07 -4.01
C PHE A 98 18.17 -0.69 -3.24
N VAL A 99 18.12 -2.02 -3.13
CA VAL A 99 17.05 -2.73 -2.39
C VAL A 99 17.01 -2.29 -0.93
N GLU A 100 18.18 -2.16 -0.31
CA GLU A 100 18.29 -1.63 1.05
C GLU A 100 17.80 -0.18 1.15
N LYS A 101 18.14 0.66 0.17
CA LYS A 101 17.69 2.06 0.11
C LYS A 101 16.15 2.12 0.07
N VAL A 102 15.49 1.37 -0.81
CA VAL A 102 14.01 1.36 -0.88
C VAL A 102 13.40 1.00 0.47
N GLY A 103 13.90 -0.08 1.09
CA GLY A 103 13.39 -0.53 2.39
C GLY A 103 13.64 0.48 3.52
N ARG A 104 14.82 1.12 3.55
CA ARG A 104 15.14 2.14 4.55
C ARG A 104 14.30 3.40 4.37
N THR A 105 14.22 3.93 3.15
CA THR A 105 13.43 5.14 2.88
C THR A 105 11.96 4.94 3.26
N LEU A 106 11.34 3.81 2.88
CA LEU A 106 9.96 3.52 3.26
C LEU A 106 9.78 3.38 4.78
N HIS A 107 10.71 2.70 5.45
CA HIS A 107 10.65 2.54 6.90
C HIS A 107 10.74 3.89 7.61
N ASP A 108 11.75 4.69 7.28
CA ASP A 108 12.05 5.93 8.00
C ASP A 108 10.95 6.97 7.78
N HIS A 109 10.41 7.03 6.56
CA HIS A 109 9.24 7.85 6.23
C HIS A 109 8.02 7.49 7.10
N ILE A 110 7.57 6.23 7.10
CA ILE A 110 6.42 5.79 7.91
C ILE A 110 6.65 6.04 9.41
N ARG A 111 7.88 5.84 9.90
CA ARG A 111 8.22 6.11 11.31
C ARG A 111 8.12 7.58 11.66
N TRP A 112 8.55 8.45 10.75
CA TRP A 112 8.43 9.89 10.91
C TRP A 112 6.96 10.31 10.93
N GLU A 113 6.15 9.80 10.01
CA GLU A 113 4.72 10.16 9.96
C GLU A 113 3.99 9.80 11.25
N GLU A 114 4.20 8.57 11.72
CA GLU A 114 3.58 8.08 12.95
C GLU A 114 4.02 8.88 14.18
N ARG A 115 5.30 9.25 14.28
CA ARG A 115 5.88 9.83 15.49
C ARG A 115 5.81 11.35 15.54
N GLU A 116 5.78 12.01 14.40
CA GLU A 116 5.92 13.47 14.33
C GLU A 116 4.77 14.09 13.56
N LEU A 117 4.53 13.66 12.31
CA LEU A 117 3.52 14.28 11.45
C LEU A 117 2.10 14.15 12.02
N PHE A 118 1.72 12.92 12.38
CA PHE A 118 0.39 12.65 12.91
C PHE A 118 0.22 13.19 14.33
N GLU A 119 1.29 13.28 15.12
CA GLU A 119 1.23 13.95 16.44
C GLU A 119 0.97 15.45 16.25
N ALA A 120 1.74 16.12 15.38
CA ALA A 120 1.56 17.53 15.07
C ALA A 120 0.17 17.86 14.50
N ALA A 121 -0.38 17.01 13.63
CA ALA A 121 -1.73 17.18 13.08
C ALA A 121 -2.80 17.14 14.19
N GLN A 122 -2.67 16.22 15.16
CA GLN A 122 -3.60 16.10 16.28
C GLN A 122 -3.52 17.26 17.26
N GLU A 123 -2.32 17.80 17.48
CA GLU A 123 -2.13 18.95 18.37
C GLU A 123 -2.60 20.26 17.74
N THR A 124 -2.40 20.42 16.43
CA THR A 124 -2.66 21.70 15.74
C THR A 124 -4.12 21.85 15.33
N ALA A 125 -4.77 20.77 14.90
CA ALA A 125 -6.09 20.86 14.26
C ALA A 125 -7.05 19.71 14.67
N PRO A 126 -7.32 19.49 15.97
CA PRO A 126 -8.23 18.44 16.43
C PRO A 126 -9.64 18.60 15.85
N ASP A 127 -10.22 19.80 15.89
CA ASP A 127 -11.58 20.06 15.36
C ASP A 127 -11.69 19.81 13.85
N ALA A 128 -10.60 20.04 13.10
CA ALA A 128 -10.56 19.77 11.67
C ALA A 128 -10.47 18.27 11.38
N LEU A 129 -9.75 17.50 12.21
CA LEU A 129 -9.71 16.04 12.12
C LEU A 129 -11.09 15.43 12.42
N ASP A 130 -11.82 15.96 13.40
CA ASP A 130 -13.20 15.54 13.68
C ASP A 130 -14.12 15.77 12.49
N ALA A 131 -14.03 16.94 11.85
CA ALA A 131 -14.84 17.27 10.68
C ALA A 131 -14.54 16.37 9.45
N LEU A 132 -13.31 15.86 9.35
CA LEU A 132 -12.86 15.00 8.25
C LEU A 132 -13.17 13.51 8.47
N HIS A 133 -13.51 13.10 9.69
CA HIS A 133 -13.78 11.71 10.05
C HIS A 133 -14.73 10.98 9.07
N PRO A 134 -15.93 11.49 8.72
CA PRO A 134 -16.84 10.78 7.81
C PRO A 134 -16.31 10.66 6.37
N VAL A 135 -15.46 11.59 5.94
CA VAL A 135 -14.85 11.56 4.59
C VAL A 135 -13.78 10.47 4.54
N ILE A 136 -12.98 10.34 5.59
CA ILE A 136 -11.92 9.34 5.68
C ILE A 136 -12.50 7.93 5.75
N ASP A 137 -13.51 7.71 6.57
CA ASP A 137 -14.18 6.41 6.65
C ASP A 137 -14.71 5.95 5.30
N ASP A 138 -15.32 6.85 4.52
CA ASP A 138 -15.81 6.55 3.19
C ASP A 138 -14.69 6.21 2.18
N ILE A 139 -13.57 6.93 2.22
CA ILE A 139 -12.40 6.64 1.38
C ILE A 139 -11.82 5.26 1.69
N HIS A 140 -11.66 4.92 2.97
CA HIS A 140 -11.13 3.61 3.36
C HIS A 140 -12.14 2.48 3.10
N ALA A 141 -13.45 2.72 3.26
CA ALA A 141 -14.48 1.74 2.95
C ALA A 141 -14.54 1.39 1.45
N ARG A 142 -14.21 2.35 0.58
CA ARG A 142 -14.22 2.16 -0.89
C ARG A 142 -12.94 1.56 -1.45
N ARG A 143 -11.86 1.44 -0.67
CA ARG A 143 -10.58 0.87 -1.14
C ARG A 143 -10.49 -0.64 -0.89
N PRO A 144 -10.21 -1.47 -1.91
CA PRO A 144 -10.10 -2.93 -1.75
C PRO A 144 -8.84 -3.42 -1.00
N GLY A 145 -8.05 -2.54 -0.38
CA GLY A 145 -6.84 -2.86 0.41
C GLY A 145 -7.00 -2.72 1.92
N SER A 146 -8.14 -2.21 2.42
CA SER A 146 -8.44 -2.05 3.85
C SER A 146 -9.08 -3.29 4.48
N ARG A 147 -9.47 -4.29 3.66
CA ARG A 147 -9.87 -5.61 4.16
C ARG A 147 -8.64 -6.32 4.76
N PRO A 148 -8.77 -6.97 5.93
CA PRO A 148 -7.70 -7.80 6.47
C PRO A 148 -7.26 -8.80 5.42
N TYR A 149 -5.95 -8.97 5.27
CA TYR A 149 -5.35 -9.97 4.40
C TYR A 149 -5.89 -11.35 4.81
N ASP A 150 -6.67 -11.97 3.93
CA ASP A 150 -7.11 -13.34 4.06
C ASP A 150 -6.10 -14.25 3.34
N PRO A 151 -5.29 -15.04 4.07
CA PRO A 151 -4.35 -15.97 3.45
C PRO A 151 -5.03 -17.14 2.71
N GLU A 152 -6.33 -17.39 2.91
CA GLU A 152 -7.07 -18.52 2.33
C GLU A 152 -7.80 -18.16 1.01
N ALA A 153 -7.98 -16.87 0.69
CA ALA A 153 -8.75 -16.41 -0.47
C ALA A 153 -8.08 -16.66 -1.85
N GLY A 154 -6.97 -17.42 -1.89
CA GLY A 154 -6.18 -17.69 -3.09
C GLY A 154 -6.24 -19.11 -3.62
N CYS A 155 -7.13 -19.97 -3.11
CA CYS A 155 -7.18 -21.39 -3.52
C CYS A 155 -8.59 -21.83 -3.94
N GLU A 156 -9.09 -21.31 -5.05
CA GLU A 156 -10.06 -22.03 -5.88
C GLU A 156 -9.47 -22.23 -7.27
N VAL A 157 -8.71 -23.33 -7.41
CA VAL A 157 -8.38 -23.93 -8.69
C VAL A 157 -9.32 -25.10 -8.90
N GLY A 158 -10.14 -25.03 -9.95
CA GLY A 158 -10.56 -26.22 -10.69
C GLY A 158 -12.06 -26.48 -10.78
N GLY A 159 -12.56 -26.53 -12.01
CA GLY A 159 -13.87 -27.10 -12.34
C GLY A 159 -14.32 -26.77 -13.77
N ARG A 160 -13.70 -27.39 -14.78
CA ARG A 160 -14.25 -27.46 -16.14
C ARG A 160 -15.55 -28.26 -16.10
N GLU A 161 -16.59 -27.81 -16.81
CA GLU A 161 -17.48 -28.73 -17.53
C GLU A 161 -17.75 -28.18 -18.93
N GLU A 162 -17.45 -29.01 -19.92
CA GLU A 162 -17.74 -28.85 -21.33
C GLU A 162 -19.23 -29.13 -21.56
N GLU A 163 -19.98 -28.16 -22.09
CA GLU A 163 -21.34 -28.38 -22.59
C GLU A 163 -21.25 -28.87 -24.05
N ALA A 164 -21.24 -30.20 -24.21
CA ALA A 164 -21.60 -30.88 -25.46
C ALA A 164 -23.10 -31.24 -25.38
N GLY A 165 -23.96 -30.35 -25.90
CA GLY A 165 -25.39 -30.55 -26.00
C GLY A 165 -25.85 -30.75 -27.43
N SER A 166 -25.81 -32.01 -27.89
CA SER A 166 -26.49 -32.49 -29.10
C SER A 166 -28.01 -32.36 -28.92
N SER A 167 -28.71 -31.80 -29.91
CA SER A 167 -30.16 -31.84 -29.97
C SER A 167 -30.59 -32.28 -31.37
N ASP A 168 -30.71 -33.59 -31.52
CA ASP A 168 -31.53 -34.24 -32.56
C ASP A 168 -32.96 -34.28 -32.02
N ASP A 169 -33.88 -33.51 -32.61
CA ASP A 169 -35.32 -33.72 -32.45
C ASP A 169 -35.86 -34.32 -33.74
N ALA A 170 -36.21 -35.60 -33.65
CA ALA A 170 -36.95 -36.34 -34.66
C ALA A 170 -38.25 -36.80 -34.02
N THR A 171 -39.38 -36.23 -34.44
CA THR A 171 -40.67 -36.93 -34.30
C THR A 171 -41.61 -36.72 -35.49
N SER A 172 -42.09 -37.87 -35.99
CA SER A 172 -43.28 -38.13 -36.81
C SER A 172 -43.21 -38.05 -38.34
N THR A 173 -42.97 -39.24 -38.90
CA THR A 173 -43.40 -39.84 -40.19
C THR A 173 -44.91 -40.18 -40.18
N PRO A 174 -45.48 -40.76 -41.26
CA PRO A 174 -45.72 -40.27 -42.63
C PRO A 174 -47.17 -39.81 -42.87
#